data_AF-A0A1Z1M3J0-F1
#
_entry.id   AF-A0A1Z1M3J0-F1
#
_cell.length_a   1.000
_cell.length_b   1.000
_cell.length_c   1.000
_cell.angle_alpha   90.00
_cell.angle_beta   90.00
_cell.angle_gamma   90.00
#
_symmetry.space_group_name_H-M   'P 1'
#
loop_
_entity.id
_entity.type
_entity.pdbx_description
1 polymer ?
#
loop_
_entity_poly.entity_id
_entity_poly.type
_entity_poly.pdbx_seq_one_letter_code
_entity_poly.pdbx_strand_id
1 'polypeptide(L)' 'MAVPKKRTSKSKSRKSNWKKKALFVSYKSLSLAKSIINEQSTTFIYSKSLDQYKIN' A
#
# COMPACT_ATOMS: atom_id res chain seq x y z
N MET A 1 -22.03 -15.79 -26.10
CA MET A 1 -21.01 -15.00 -25.37
C MET A 1 -19.98 -14.48 -26.37
N ALA A 2 -19.54 -13.24 -26.26
CA ALA A 2 -18.49 -12.72 -27.15
C ALA A 2 -17.13 -13.32 -26.77
N VAL A 3 -16.38 -13.81 -27.77
CA VAL A 3 -15.05 -14.39 -27.60
C VAL A 3 -14.03 -13.49 -28.30
N PRO A 4 -12.85 -13.24 -27.69
CA PRO A 4 -11.83 -12.43 -28.34
C PRO A 4 -11.31 -13.13 -29.60
N LYS A 5 -11.40 -12.45 -30.74
CA LYS A 5 -10.89 -12.99 -32.02
C LYS A 5 -9.35 -13.11 -32.04
N LYS A 6 -8.65 -12.26 -31.29
CA LYS A 6 -7.18 -12.19 -31.22
C LYS A 6 -6.72 -11.86 -29.81
N ARG A 7 -5.52 -12.32 -29.45
CA ARG A 7 -4.90 -12.02 -28.16
C ARG A 7 -4.52 -10.53 -28.05
N THR A 8 -4.60 -9.99 -26.85
CA THR A 8 -4.09 -8.64 -26.55
C THR A 8 -2.55 -8.65 -26.59
N SER A 9 -1.95 -7.61 -27.20
CA SER A 9 -0.49 -7.47 -27.21
C SER A 9 0.05 -7.14 -25.81
N LYS A 10 1.34 -7.42 -25.58
CA LYS A 10 2.01 -7.11 -24.29
C LYS A 10 1.91 -5.63 -23.93
N SER A 11 2.09 -4.74 -24.91
CA SER A 11 1.99 -3.28 -24.72
C SER A 11 0.59 -2.82 -24.30
N LYS A 12 -0.46 -3.51 -24.77
CA LYS A 12 -1.85 -3.21 -24.43
C LYS A 12 -2.33 -3.94 -23.17
N SER A 13 -1.48 -4.78 -22.56
CA SER A 13 -1.78 -5.42 -21.29
C SER A 13 -1.91 -4.37 -20.19
N ARG A 14 -3.04 -4.35 -19.49
CA ARG A 14 -3.33 -3.37 -18.41
C ARG A 14 -2.61 -3.68 -17.08
N LYS A 15 -1.53 -4.49 -17.11
CA LYS A 15 -0.77 -4.90 -15.92
C LYS A 15 -0.16 -3.71 -15.16
N SER A 16 0.27 -2.67 -15.87
CA SER A 16 0.80 -1.44 -15.25
C SER A 16 -0.25 -0.76 -14.36
N ASN A 17 -1.49 -0.68 -14.81
CA ASN A 17 -2.58 -0.09 -14.03
C ASN A 17 -2.83 -0.87 -12.72
N TRP A 18 -2.72 -2.20 -12.76
CA TRP A 18 -2.84 -3.02 -11.55
C TRP A 18 -1.71 -2.75 -10.56
N LYS A 19 -0.46 -2.68 -11.04
CA LYS A 19 0.71 -2.33 -10.22
C LYS A 19 0.61 -0.91 -9.63
N LYS A 20 0.07 0.05 -10.39
CA LYS A 20 -0.09 1.44 -9.96
C LYS A 20 -1.00 1.56 -8.72
N LYS A 21 -1.98 0.67 -8.54
CA LYS A 21 -2.81 0.64 -7.33
C LYS A 21 -1.99 0.37 -6.07
N ALA A 22 -1.06 -0.59 -6.12
CA ALA A 22 -0.19 -0.92 -5.00
C ALA A 22 0.71 0.26 -4.59
N LEU A 23 1.19 1.02 -5.57
CA LEU A 23 2.00 2.22 -5.34
C LEU A 23 1.23 3.32 -4.58
N PHE A 24 -0.07 3.49 -4.83
CA PHE A 24 -0.88 4.43 -4.04
C PHE A 24 -1.10 3.95 -2.60
N VAL A 25 -1.28 2.64 -2.42
CA VAL A 25 -1.42 2.05 -1.07
C VAL A 25 -0.12 2.17 -0.27
N SER A 26 1.03 1.99 -0.91
CA SER A 26 2.33 2.10 -0.22
C SER A 26 2.58 3.51 0.31
N TYR A 27 2.25 4.56 -0.45
CA TYR A 27 2.39 5.94 0.04
C TYR A 27 1.52 6.23 1.27
N LYS A 28 0.27 5.76 1.25
CA LYS A 28 -0.64 5.91 2.41
C LYS A 28 -0.10 5.16 3.63
N SER A 29 0.34 3.91 3.43
CA SER A 29 0.92 3.08 4.51
C SER A 29 2.17 3.70 5.11
N LEU A 30 3.05 4.28 4.26
CA LEU A 30 4.28 4.94 4.73
C LEU A 30 3.94 6.19 5.54
N SER A 31 3.03 7.04 5.04
CA SER A 31 2.60 8.24 5.77
C SER A 31 2.00 7.88 7.13
N LEU A 32 1.20 6.82 7.18
CA LEU A 32 0.62 6.32 8.42
C LEU A 32 1.71 5.82 9.38
N ALA A 33 2.65 5.01 8.90
CA ALA A 33 3.75 4.50 9.72
C ALA A 33 4.60 5.62 10.34
N LYS A 34 4.94 6.66 9.56
CA LYS A 34 5.65 7.85 10.07
C LYS A 34 4.85 8.57 11.15
N SER A 35 3.54 8.72 10.96
CA SER A 35 2.67 9.35 11.95
C SER A 35 2.61 8.57 13.26
N ILE A 36 2.63 7.23 13.20
CA ILE A 36 2.64 6.35 14.38
C ILE A 36 3.99 6.45 15.11
N ILE A 37 5.11 6.42 14.38
CA ILE A 37 6.46 6.49 14.97
C ILE A 37 6.68 7.80 15.72
N ASN A 38 6.15 8.91 15.19
CA ASN A 38 6.32 10.23 15.80
C ASN A 38 5.34 10.50 16.95
N GLU A 39 4.49 9.54 17.33
CA GLU A 39 3.44 9.66 18.37
C GLU A 39 2.44 10.81 18.15
N GLN A 40 2.46 11.45 16.97
CA GLN A 40 1.59 12.57 16.59
C GLN A 40 0.24 12.12 16.00
N SER A 41 -0.08 10.82 16.06
CA SER A 41 -1.33 10.30 15.52
C SER A 41 -2.51 10.70 16.41
N THR A 42 -3.33 11.65 15.95
CA THR A 42 -4.49 12.16 16.71
C THR A 42 -5.74 11.30 16.60
N THR A 43 -5.89 10.53 15.52
CA THR A 43 -7.10 9.76 15.20
C THR A 43 -6.88 8.26 15.05
N PHE A 44 -5.62 7.82 14.94
CA PHE A 44 -5.26 6.42 14.77
C PHE A 44 -4.84 5.83 16.12
N ILE A 45 -5.73 5.05 16.73
CA ILE A 45 -5.45 4.36 17.99
C ILE A 45 -4.70 3.07 17.66
N TYR A 46 -3.42 3.04 18.01
CA TYR A 46 -2.59 1.85 17.93
C TYR A 46 -2.26 1.38 19.34
N SER A 47 -2.95 0.35 19.81
CA SER A 47 -2.72 -0.23 21.14
C SER A 47 -1.38 -0.96 21.17
N LYS A 48 -0.36 -0.34 21.78
CA LYS A 48 0.93 -1.01 22.09
C LYS A 48 1.13 -1.09 23.60
N SER A 49 1.62 -2.23 24.11
CA SER A 49 2.45 -2.28 25.32
C SER A 49 3.92 -2.09 24.94
N LEU A 50 4.64 -1.19 25.61
CA LEU A 50 5.92 -0.62 25.19
C LEU A 50 7.20 -1.41 25.54
N ASP A 51 7.16 -2.55 26.22
CA ASP A 51 8.40 -3.26 26.63
C ASP A 51 9.22 -3.88 25.48
N GLN A 52 8.64 -4.04 24.28
CA GLN A 52 9.20 -4.87 23.21
C GLN A 52 10.06 -4.14 22.17
N TYR A 53 10.21 -2.81 22.27
CA TYR A 53 11.03 -2.04 21.34
C TYR A 53 12.14 -1.28 22.09
N LYS A 54 13.00 -2.01 22.81
CA LYS A 54 14.32 -1.49 23.20
C LYS A 54 15.21 -1.49 21.96
N ILE A 55 15.46 -0.31 21.42
CA ILE A 55 16.61 -0.08 20.56
C ILE A 55 17.76 0.22 21.53
N ASN A 56 18.77 -0.65 21.58
CA ASN A 56 20.07 -0.32 22.18
C ASN A 56 20.76 0.75 21.35
#